data_AF-A0A1I2BLI0-F1
#
_entry.id   AF-A0A1I2BLI0-F1
#
_cell.length_a   1.000
_cell.length_b   1.000
_cell.length_c   1.000
_cell.angle_alpha   90.00
_cell.angle_beta   90.00
_cell.angle_gamma   90.00
#
_symmetry.space_group_name_H-M   'P 1'
#
loop_
_entity.id
_entity.type
_entity.pdbx_description
1 polymer ?
#
loop_
_entity_poly.entity_id
_entity_poly.type
_entity_poly.pdbx_seq_one_letter_code
_entity_poly.pdbx_strand_id
1 'polypeptide(L)'
;MIYNQNGEAFGPTERGVWYERICLLDGNRYRHELPLRLESFQESYDRMRSGVVIQEAFPTLSPQDREFILSGITPQRWDKLFPPLPALDETVVSQILRELKPVIVDLFGDDRSKPFNLEGLTIEALHDYPSIDDSLRNQARGWVIAWVEKEGFLNTSMNSAL
;
A
#
# COMPACT_ATOMS: atom_id res chain seq x y z
N MET A 1 -21.90 -27.69 6.66
CA MET A 1 -20.59 -27.11 7.01
C MET A 1 -19.54 -28.06 6.48
N ILE A 2 -18.72 -27.61 5.53
CA ILE A 2 -17.65 -28.42 4.96
C ILE A 2 -16.33 -27.84 5.47
N TYR A 3 -15.55 -28.65 6.17
CA TYR A 3 -14.20 -28.32 6.60
C TYR A 3 -13.23 -28.95 5.60
N ASN A 4 -12.31 -28.15 5.05
CA ASN A 4 -11.16 -28.73 4.38
C ASN A 4 -9.93 -28.69 5.32
N GLN A 5 -8.94 -29.55 5.04
CA GLN A 5 -7.77 -29.75 5.89
C GLN A 5 -6.82 -28.54 5.92
N ASN A 6 -7.10 -27.46 5.18
CA ASN A 6 -6.23 -26.30 4.98
C ASN A 6 -6.66 -25.06 5.80
N GLY A 7 -7.61 -25.22 6.72
CA GLY A 7 -8.11 -24.10 7.54
C GLY A 7 -9.14 -23.23 6.83
N GLU A 8 -9.73 -23.73 5.74
CA GLU A 8 -10.82 -23.08 5.02
C GLU A 8 -12.15 -23.78 5.35
N ALA A 9 -13.24 -23.02 5.42
CA ALA A 9 -14.57 -23.52 5.71
C ALA A 9 -15.64 -22.74 4.95
N PHE A 10 -16.72 -23.41 4.59
CA PHE A 10 -17.88 -22.74 3.99
C PHE A 10 -19.20 -23.44 4.31
N GLY A 11 -20.28 -22.68 4.10
CA GLY A 11 -21.64 -23.15 4.27
C GLY A 11 -22.66 -22.16 3.71
N PRO A 12 -23.93 -22.60 3.61
CA PRO A 12 -24.97 -21.78 3.01
C PRO A 12 -25.34 -20.60 3.92
N THR A 13 -25.78 -19.51 3.31
CA THR A 13 -26.54 -18.43 3.94
C THR A 13 -27.87 -18.25 3.22
N GLU A 14 -28.75 -17.37 3.70
CA GLU A 14 -29.98 -17.02 2.99
C GLU A 14 -29.73 -16.36 1.63
N ARG A 15 -28.56 -15.72 1.45
CA ARG A 15 -28.24 -14.91 0.26
C ARG A 15 -27.08 -15.46 -0.58
N GLY A 16 -26.48 -16.58 -0.17
CA GLY A 16 -25.36 -17.19 -0.88
C GLY A 16 -24.60 -18.20 -0.03
N VAL A 17 -23.29 -18.00 0.09
CA VAL A 17 -22.38 -18.86 0.85
C VAL A 17 -21.47 -18.00 1.71
N TRP A 18 -21.29 -18.38 2.97
CA TRP A 18 -20.20 -17.83 3.78
C TRP A 18 -18.94 -18.65 3.49
N TYR A 19 -17.82 -17.98 3.24
CA TYR A 19 -16.50 -18.58 3.08
C TYR A 19 -15.56 -17.99 4.13
N GLU A 20 -14.76 -18.84 4.75
CA GLU A 20 -13.81 -18.48 5.80
C GLU A 20 -12.46 -19.10 5.51
N ARG A 21 -11.39 -18.31 5.66
CA ARG A 21 -10.02 -18.78 5.50
C ARG A 21 -9.01 -17.92 6.25
N ILE A 22 -7.79 -18.43 6.36
CA ILE A 22 -6.64 -17.67 6.87
C ILE A 22 -6.15 -16.73 5.77
N CYS A 23 -5.91 -15.47 6.16
CA CYS A 23 -5.30 -14.45 5.33
C CYS A 23 -3.80 -14.70 5.17
N LEU A 24 -3.31 -14.66 3.94
CA LEU A 24 -1.90 -14.91 3.63
C LEU A 24 -0.97 -13.76 4.05
N LEU A 25 -1.51 -12.56 4.25
CA LEU A 25 -0.72 -11.37 4.56
C LEU A 25 -0.50 -11.16 6.06
N ASP A 26 -1.47 -11.52 6.90
CA ASP A 26 -1.40 -11.26 8.34
C ASP A 26 -1.72 -12.48 9.23
N GLY A 27 -2.01 -13.65 8.64
CA GLY A 27 -2.29 -14.88 9.37
C GLY A 27 -3.62 -14.90 10.13
N ASN A 28 -4.44 -13.84 10.04
CA ASN A 28 -5.72 -13.78 10.71
C ASN A 28 -6.79 -14.54 9.91
N ARG A 29 -7.79 -15.06 10.62
CA ARG A 29 -8.94 -15.73 10.01
C ARG A 29 -10.04 -14.72 9.71
N TYR A 30 -10.50 -14.71 8.47
CA TYR A 30 -11.61 -13.86 8.04
C TYR A 30 -12.71 -14.67 7.41
N ARG A 31 -13.93 -14.13 7.51
CA ARG A 31 -15.13 -14.65 6.87
C ARG A 31 -15.72 -13.59 5.96
N HIS A 32 -16.18 -14.01 4.79
CA HIS A 32 -16.85 -13.15 3.81
C HIS A 32 -18.06 -13.89 3.23
N GLU A 33 -19.11 -13.15 2.93
CA GLU A 33 -20.31 -13.70 2.29
C GLU A 33 -20.23 -13.45 0.79
N LEU A 34 -20.33 -14.52 0.02
CA LEU A 34 -20.21 -14.50 -1.43
C LEU A 34 -21.60 -14.68 -2.08
N PRO A 35 -21.94 -13.89 -3.11
CA PRO A 35 -23.28 -13.87 -3.71
C PRO A 35 -23.48 -15.00 -4.74
N LEU A 36 -23.25 -16.25 -4.33
CA LEU A 36 -23.47 -17.44 -5.14
C LEU A 36 -24.01 -18.60 -4.29
N ARG A 37 -24.70 -19.54 -4.94
CA ARG A 37 -25.26 -20.72 -4.28
C ARG A 37 -24.14 -21.67 -3.83
N LEU A 38 -24.40 -22.42 -2.75
CA LEU A 38 -23.46 -23.37 -2.18
C LEU A 38 -22.94 -24.40 -3.20
N GLU A 39 -23.84 -24.96 -4.03
CA GLU A 39 -23.47 -25.94 -5.05
C GLU A 39 -22.52 -25.35 -6.09
N SER A 40 -22.85 -24.15 -6.61
CA SER A 40 -21.99 -23.43 -7.54
C SER A 40 -20.65 -23.06 -6.92
N PHE A 41 -20.62 -22.69 -5.63
CA PHE A 41 -19.37 -22.44 -4.92
C PHE A 41 -18.51 -23.70 -4.84
N GLN A 42 -19.08 -24.85 -4.46
CA GLN A 42 -18.37 -26.11 -4.34
C GLN A 42 -17.73 -26.51 -5.69
N GLU A 43 -18.50 -26.50 -6.77
CA GLU A 43 -18.01 -26.85 -8.12
C GLU A 43 -16.89 -25.90 -8.58
N SER A 44 -17.09 -24.59 -8.43
CA SER A 44 -16.07 -23.59 -8.75
C SER A 44 -14.82 -23.74 -7.90
N TYR A 45 -14.98 -24.02 -6.61
CA TYR A 45 -13.88 -24.22 -5.67
C TYR A 45 -13.05 -25.44 -6.04
N ASP A 46 -13.68 -26.57 -6.38
CA ASP A 46 -12.98 -27.79 -6.79
C ASP A 46 -12.22 -27.60 -8.10
N ARG A 47 -12.81 -26.89 -9.09
CA ARG A 47 -12.12 -26.50 -10.33
C ARG A 47 -10.90 -25.62 -10.05
N MET A 48 -11.04 -24.63 -9.17
CA MET A 48 -9.91 -23.78 -8.78
C MET A 48 -8.80 -24.61 -8.13
N ARG A 49 -9.15 -25.53 -7.22
CA ARG A 49 -8.20 -26.42 -6.55
C ARG A 49 -7.54 -27.44 -7.49
N SER A 50 -8.18 -27.76 -8.62
CA SER A 50 -7.57 -28.56 -9.69
C SER A 50 -6.68 -27.77 -10.66
N GLY A 51 -6.46 -26.47 -10.40
CA GLY A 51 -5.54 -25.63 -11.17
C GLY A 51 -6.21 -24.70 -12.20
N VAL A 52 -7.55 -24.63 -12.23
CA VAL A 52 -8.25 -23.62 -13.05
C VAL A 52 -8.02 -22.23 -12.44
N VAL A 53 -7.71 -21.24 -13.28
CA VAL A 53 -7.51 -19.87 -12.85
C VAL A 53 -8.78 -19.27 -12.24
N ILE A 54 -8.65 -18.43 -11.23
CA ILE A 54 -9.82 -18.05 -10.42
C ILE A 54 -10.90 -17.30 -11.20
N GLN A 55 -10.53 -16.52 -12.22
CA GLN A 55 -11.47 -15.83 -13.09
C GLN A 55 -12.34 -16.79 -13.93
N GLU A 56 -11.82 -17.99 -14.24
CA GLU A 56 -12.56 -19.02 -14.98
C GLU A 56 -13.34 -19.95 -14.04
N ALA A 57 -12.83 -20.16 -12.83
CA ALA A 57 -13.50 -20.92 -11.79
C ALA A 57 -14.70 -20.14 -11.22
N PHE A 58 -14.54 -18.83 -10.98
CA PHE A 58 -15.55 -17.93 -10.40
C PHE A 58 -15.86 -16.73 -11.31
N PRO A 59 -16.44 -16.94 -12.51
CA PRO A 59 -16.61 -15.88 -13.50
C PRO A 59 -17.62 -14.80 -13.11
N THR A 60 -18.59 -15.14 -12.25
CA THR A 60 -19.65 -14.22 -11.81
C THR A 60 -19.26 -13.39 -10.58
N LEU A 61 -18.14 -13.70 -9.94
CA LEU A 61 -17.69 -13.00 -8.75
C LEU A 61 -16.90 -11.75 -9.09
N SER A 62 -17.10 -10.72 -8.25
CA SER A 62 -16.35 -9.48 -8.36
C SER A 62 -14.84 -9.77 -8.18
N PRO A 63 -13.95 -8.89 -8.68
CA PRO A 63 -12.52 -9.01 -8.40
C PRO A 63 -12.20 -9.10 -6.91
N GLN A 64 -12.92 -8.36 -6.07
CA GLN A 64 -12.73 -8.33 -4.61
C GLN A 64 -13.13 -9.67 -3.96
N ASP A 65 -14.22 -10.28 -4.40
CA ASP A 65 -14.66 -11.58 -3.90
C ASP A 65 -13.67 -12.70 -4.29
N ARG A 66 -13.16 -12.65 -5.54
CA ARG A 66 -12.12 -13.56 -6.00
C ARG A 66 -10.82 -13.38 -5.21
N GLU A 67 -10.43 -12.14 -4.96
CA GLU A 67 -9.26 -11.83 -4.12
C GLU A 67 -9.42 -12.42 -2.72
N PHE A 68 -10.58 -12.25 -2.09
CA PHE A 68 -10.85 -12.88 -0.79
C PHE A 68 -10.70 -14.41 -0.87
N ILE A 69 -11.20 -15.06 -1.93
CA ILE A 69 -11.04 -16.50 -2.12
C ILE A 69 -9.56 -16.90 -2.30
N LEU A 70 -8.71 -16.08 -2.93
CA LEU A 70 -7.29 -16.34 -3.19
C LEU A 70 -6.37 -16.10 -2.00
N SER A 71 -6.58 -15.01 -1.28
CA SER A 71 -5.63 -14.54 -0.26
C SER A 71 -6.24 -14.45 1.13
N GLY A 72 -7.57 -14.47 1.27
CA GLY A 72 -8.26 -14.34 2.55
C GLY A 72 -8.31 -12.92 3.09
N ILE A 73 -7.81 -11.94 2.33
CA ILE A 73 -7.89 -10.52 2.70
C ILE A 73 -9.23 -9.92 2.25
N THR A 74 -9.88 -9.18 3.13
CA THR A 74 -11.09 -8.42 2.78
C THR A 74 -10.73 -7.06 2.19
N PRO A 75 -11.61 -6.41 1.40
CA PRO A 75 -11.38 -5.05 0.92
C PRO A 75 -11.07 -4.05 2.05
N GLN A 76 -11.79 -4.14 3.17
CA GLN A 76 -11.56 -3.26 4.32
C GLN A 76 -10.19 -3.52 4.99
N ARG A 77 -9.63 -4.72 4.81
CA ARG A 77 -8.30 -5.04 5.33
C ARG A 77 -7.21 -4.52 4.40
N TRP A 78 -7.43 -4.51 3.08
CA TRP A 78 -6.58 -3.77 2.15
C TRP A 78 -6.47 -2.30 2.55
N ASP A 79 -7.60 -1.63 2.80
CA ASP A 79 -7.62 -0.22 3.20
C ASP A 79 -6.87 0.05 4.52
N LYS A 80 -6.78 -0.95 5.41
CA LYS A 80 -6.04 -0.84 6.67
C LYS A 80 -4.54 -1.10 6.51
N LEU A 81 -4.15 -1.99 5.60
CA LEU A 81 -2.74 -2.26 5.32
C LEU A 81 -2.12 -1.17 4.45
N PHE A 82 -2.92 -0.58 3.56
CA PHE A 82 -2.52 0.47 2.63
C PHE A 82 -3.51 1.63 2.77
N PRO A 83 -3.45 2.38 3.89
CA PRO A 83 -4.31 3.53 4.08
C PRO A 83 -4.07 4.58 2.98
N PRO A 84 -5.09 5.39 2.64
CA PRO A 84 -4.90 6.51 1.74
C PRO A 84 -3.83 7.44 2.29
N LEU A 85 -3.10 8.08 1.37
CA LEU A 85 -2.06 9.05 1.75
C LEU A 85 -2.67 10.16 2.60
N PRO A 86 -2.00 10.57 3.69
CA PRO A 86 -2.43 11.71 4.46
C PRO A 86 -2.35 12.98 3.61
N ALA A 87 -3.11 14.02 4.00
CA ALA A 87 -2.96 15.34 3.40
C ALA A 87 -1.49 15.80 3.55
N LEU A 88 -0.93 16.32 2.46
CA LEU A 88 0.46 16.74 2.46
C LEU A 88 0.63 17.99 3.32
N ASP A 89 1.45 17.89 4.36
CA ASP A 89 1.86 19.00 5.21
C ASP A 89 3.33 18.86 5.65
N GLU A 90 3.83 19.82 6.41
CA GLU A 90 5.22 19.83 6.92
C GLU A 90 5.56 18.60 7.75
N THR A 91 4.59 18.08 8.52
CA THR A 91 4.80 16.92 9.40
C THR A 91 4.96 15.66 8.55
N VAL A 92 4.11 15.49 7.54
CA VAL A 92 4.18 14.37 6.59
C VAL A 92 5.51 14.41 5.82
N VAL A 93 5.89 15.57 5.26
CA VAL A 93 7.18 15.70 4.56
C VAL A 93 8.35 15.39 5.48
N SER A 94 8.35 15.90 6.71
CA SER A 94 9.40 15.61 7.68
C SER A 94 9.52 14.14 8.05
N GLN A 95 8.39 13.41 8.08
CA GLN A 95 8.38 11.97 8.34
C GLN A 95 8.95 11.20 7.15
N ILE A 96 8.56 11.54 5.93
CA ILE A 96 9.11 10.93 4.70
C ILE A 96 10.63 11.13 4.64
N LEU A 97 11.11 12.37 4.88
CA LEU A 97 12.55 12.67 4.90
C LEU A 97 13.30 11.91 5.99
N ARG A 98 12.68 11.67 7.15
CA ARG A 98 13.27 10.85 8.22
C ARG A 98 13.44 9.39 7.79
N GLU A 99 12.49 8.85 7.04
CA GLU A 99 12.56 7.49 6.50
C GLU A 99 13.62 7.37 5.39
N LEU A 100 13.77 8.41 4.57
CA LEU A 100 14.82 8.49 3.56
C LEU A 100 16.22 8.76 4.15
N LYS A 101 16.30 9.29 5.37
CA LYS A 101 17.57 9.72 6.01
C LYS A 101 18.74 8.73 5.86
N PRO A 102 18.57 7.40 6.02
CA PRO A 102 19.66 6.45 5.86
C PRO A 102 20.33 6.43 4.47
N VAL A 103 19.63 6.90 3.43
CA VAL A 103 20.09 6.89 2.02
C VAL A 103 20.26 8.30 1.43
N ILE A 104 19.89 9.35 2.17
CA ILE A 104 19.87 10.73 1.63
C ILE A 104 21.25 11.17 1.12
N VAL A 105 22.31 10.92 1.89
CA VAL A 105 23.68 11.33 1.50
C VAL A 105 24.14 10.62 0.23
N ASP A 106 23.86 9.32 0.13
CA ASP A 106 24.29 8.50 -0.99
C ASP A 106 23.55 8.86 -2.29
N LEU A 107 22.27 9.24 -2.19
CA LEU A 107 21.41 9.52 -3.34
C LEU A 107 21.38 10.99 -3.76
N PHE A 108 21.47 11.91 -2.80
CA PHE A 108 21.28 13.34 -3.04
C PHE A 108 22.53 14.18 -2.76
N GLY A 109 23.59 13.56 -2.22
CA GLY A 109 24.94 14.11 -2.10
C GLY A 109 25.17 14.96 -0.85
N ASP A 110 26.31 14.74 -0.18
CA ASP A 110 26.96 15.64 0.79
C ASP A 110 28.48 15.60 0.61
N ASP A 111 28.94 15.33 -0.62
CA ASP A 111 30.37 15.37 -0.92
C ASP A 111 30.74 16.81 -1.31
N ARG A 112 31.89 17.28 -0.81
CA ARG A 112 32.45 18.62 -1.02
C ARG A 112 32.65 18.98 -2.50
N SER A 113 32.44 18.03 -3.41
CA SER A 113 32.56 18.15 -4.85
C SER A 113 31.26 18.51 -5.59
N LYS A 114 30.07 18.33 -4.98
CA LYS A 114 28.77 18.59 -5.63
C LYS A 114 27.74 19.21 -4.66
N PRO A 115 26.90 20.16 -5.13
CA PRO A 115 25.85 20.73 -4.30
C PRO A 115 24.78 19.67 -3.94
N PHE A 116 24.23 19.76 -2.73
CA PHE A 116 23.12 18.92 -2.28
C PHE A 116 21.92 19.05 -3.23
N ASN A 117 21.42 17.94 -3.77
CA ASN A 117 20.34 17.93 -4.75
C ASN A 117 18.95 18.08 -4.09
N LEU A 118 18.65 19.30 -3.65
CA LEU A 118 17.37 19.65 -3.01
C LEU A 118 16.16 19.37 -3.92
N GLU A 119 16.30 19.59 -5.23
CA GLU A 119 15.21 19.37 -6.18
C GLU A 119 14.90 17.89 -6.32
N GLY A 120 15.94 17.05 -6.46
CA GLY A 120 15.78 15.59 -6.48
C GLY A 120 15.16 15.05 -5.19
N LEU A 121 15.61 15.55 -4.03
CA LEU A 121 15.04 15.14 -2.75
C LEU A 121 13.57 15.58 -2.61
N THR A 122 13.22 16.76 -3.11
CA THR A 122 11.84 17.25 -3.12
C THR A 122 10.96 16.39 -4.03
N ILE A 123 11.46 16.00 -5.21
CA ILE A 123 10.75 15.08 -6.11
C ILE A 123 10.53 13.73 -5.43
N GLU A 124 11.55 13.18 -4.79
CA GLU A 124 11.46 11.90 -4.08
C GLU A 124 10.45 11.96 -2.94
N ALA A 125 10.49 13.01 -2.12
CA ALA A 125 9.56 13.19 -1.00
C ALA A 125 8.09 13.34 -1.45
N LEU A 126 7.86 13.72 -2.70
CA LEU A 126 6.54 13.91 -3.29
C LEU A 126 6.16 12.81 -4.28
N HIS A 127 6.95 11.74 -4.40
CA HIS A 127 6.76 10.68 -5.39
C HIS A 127 5.35 10.08 -5.33
N ASP A 128 4.85 9.82 -4.13
CA ASP A 128 3.53 9.22 -3.91
C ASP A 128 2.37 10.23 -4.03
N TYR A 129 2.68 11.52 -4.25
CA TYR A 129 1.71 12.62 -4.38
C TYR A 129 1.61 13.13 -5.83
N PRO A 130 1.05 12.34 -6.78
CA PRO A 130 1.12 12.63 -8.21
C PRO A 130 0.27 13.81 -8.68
N SER A 131 -0.63 14.35 -7.83
CA SER A 131 -1.65 15.32 -8.22
C SER A 131 -1.69 16.58 -7.34
N ILE A 132 -0.52 17.06 -6.93
CA ILE A 132 -0.39 18.35 -6.24
C ILE A 132 -0.14 19.49 -7.23
N ASP A 133 -0.70 20.67 -6.94
CA ASP A 133 -0.47 21.88 -7.73
C ASP A 133 0.91 22.52 -7.44
N ASP A 134 1.30 23.48 -8.27
CA ASP A 134 2.59 24.17 -8.16
C ASP A 134 2.73 24.97 -6.85
N SER A 135 1.62 25.46 -6.29
CA SER A 135 1.63 26.22 -5.03
C SER A 135 2.04 25.30 -3.89
N LEU A 136 1.39 24.15 -3.77
CA LEU A 136 1.69 23.14 -2.76
C LEU A 136 3.07 22.51 -2.97
N ARG A 137 3.50 22.30 -4.21
CA ARG A 137 4.87 21.85 -4.53
C ARG A 137 5.93 22.83 -4.02
N ASN A 138 5.73 24.13 -4.26
CA ASN A 138 6.62 25.18 -3.76
C ASN A 138 6.64 25.24 -2.23
N GLN A 139 5.49 25.05 -1.60
CA GLN A 139 5.38 24.98 -0.14
C GLN A 139 6.15 23.77 0.42
N ALA A 140 5.98 22.59 -0.19
CA ALA A 140 6.69 21.38 0.19
C ALA A 140 8.22 21.51 0.04
N ARG A 141 8.68 22.17 -1.03
CA ARG A 141 10.11 22.49 -1.20
C ARG A 141 10.65 23.33 -0.04
N GLY A 142 9.86 24.29 0.47
CA GLY A 142 10.21 25.07 1.65
C GLY A 142 10.40 24.20 2.90
N TRP A 143 9.51 23.23 3.12
CA TRP A 143 9.61 22.27 4.22
C TRP A 143 10.84 21.36 4.10
N VAL A 144 11.15 20.89 2.88
CA VAL A 144 12.36 20.09 2.62
C VAL A 144 13.62 20.88 2.96
N ILE A 145 13.72 22.13 2.52
CA ILE A 145 14.88 23.00 2.82
C ILE A 145 15.04 23.17 4.33
N ALA A 146 13.97 23.55 5.03
CA ALA A 146 14.00 23.75 6.48
C ALA A 146 14.42 22.48 7.24
N TRP A 147 13.95 21.31 6.80
CA TRP A 147 14.33 20.03 7.39
C TRP A 147 15.81 19.70 7.15
N VAL A 148 16.29 19.87 5.93
CA VAL A 148 17.68 19.59 5.54
C VAL A 148 18.66 20.51 6.29
N GLU A 149 18.33 21.80 6.46
CA GLU A 149 19.09 22.75 7.28
C GLU A 149 19.13 22.31 8.75
N LYS A 150 17.97 21.93 9.31
CA LYS A 150 17.85 21.48 10.69
C LYS A 150 18.66 20.22 10.98
N GLU A 151 18.70 19.29 10.03
CA GLU A 151 19.45 18.02 10.15
C GLU A 151 20.95 18.19 9.83
N GLY A 152 21.37 19.40 9.43
CA GLY A 152 22.78 19.74 9.22
C GLY A 152 23.36 19.29 7.87
N PHE A 153 22.51 18.89 6.93
CA PHE A 153 22.93 18.53 5.56
C PHE A 153 23.32 19.74 4.71
N LEU A 154 22.83 20.94 5.06
CA LEU A 154 23.26 22.20 4.44
C LEU A 154 24.16 22.97 5.41
N ASN A 155 25.41 23.19 5.01
CA ASN A 155 26.30 24.10 5.74
C ASN A 155 25.92 25.56 5.38
N THR A 156 25.28 26.27 6.32
CA THR A 156 24.87 27.67 6.18
C THR A 156 26.04 28.64 5.98
N SER A 157 27.29 28.21 6.18
CA SER A 157 28.49 29.03 5.96
C SER A 157 28.90 29.19 4.48
N MET A 158 28.22 28.56 3.51
CA MET A 158 28.55 28.69 2.08
C MET A 158 27.56 29.53 1.26
N ASN A 159 26.42 29.97 1.83
CA ASN A 159 25.41 30.75 1.10
C ASN A 159 25.41 32.26 1.43
N SER A 160 26.49 32.78 2.03
CA SER A 160 26.69 34.23 2.24
C SER A 160 27.48 34.90 1.11
N ALA A 161 27.71 34.22 0.00
CA ALA A 161 28.55 34.71 -1.09
C ALA A 161 27.97 34.41 -2.47
N LEU A 162 26.73 34.85 -2.72
CA LEU A 162 26.22 35.18 -4.06
C LEU A 162 25.23 36.35 -3.95
#